data_AF-A0A349FD39-F1
#
_entry.id   AF-A0A349FD39-F1
#
_cell.length_a   1.000
_cell.length_b   1.000
_cell.length_c   1.000
_cell.angle_alpha   90.00
_cell.angle_beta   90.00
_cell.angle_gamma   90.00
#
_symmetry.space_group_name_H-M   'P 1'
#
loop_
_entity.id
_entity.type
_entity.pdbx_description
1 polymer ?
#
loop_
_entity_poly.entity_id
_entity_poly.type
_entity_poly.pdbx_seq_one_letter_code
_entity_poly.pdbx_strand_id
1 'polypeptide(L)' 'MKKTHITEQKFADLGLHPQVTKGLEDKGFEFCTPIQAQALPVLLSGRDIAGQ' A
#
# COMPACT_ATOMS: atom_id res chain seq x y z
N MET A 1 -16.46 -7.05 15.83
CA MET A 1 -15.24 -7.45 15.10
C MET A 1 -14.62 -6.18 14.51
N LYS A 2 -13.53 -5.66 15.08
CA LYS A 2 -12.94 -4.39 14.60
C LYS A 2 -12.19 -4.66 13.28
N LYS A 3 -12.65 -4.08 12.19
CA LYS A 3 -11.93 -4.01 10.90
C LYS A 3 -10.77 -3.01 11.05
N THR A 4 -9.73 -3.35 11.81
CA THR A 4 -8.69 -2.37 12.23
C THR A 4 -7.37 -2.47 11.48
N HIS A 5 -7.26 -3.32 10.44
CA HIS A 5 -5.95 -3.65 9.86
C HIS A 5 -5.79 -3.26 8.38
N ILE A 6 -6.85 -2.82 7.73
CA ILE A 6 -6.87 -2.38 6.33
C ILE A 6 -7.57 -1.03 6.21
N THR A 7 -7.04 -0.18 5.35
CA THR A 7 -7.58 1.15 5.02
C THR A 7 -8.49 1.07 3.79
N GLU A 8 -9.01 2.20 3.32
CA GLU A 8 -9.75 2.30 2.05
C GLU A 8 -8.83 2.58 0.85
N GLN A 9 -7.53 2.79 1.08
CA GLN A 9 -6.55 3.07 0.03
C GLN A 9 -6.17 1.78 -0.69
N LYS A 10 -6.42 1.72 -2.01
CA LYS A 10 -6.07 0.56 -2.83
C LYS A 10 -4.62 0.65 -3.31
N PHE A 11 -3.98 -0.49 -3.46
CA PHE A 11 -2.66 -0.56 -4.08
C PHE A 11 -2.68 -0.14 -5.57
N ALA A 12 -3.78 -0.40 -6.27
CA ALA A 12 -3.94 -0.03 -7.67
C ALA A 12 -3.89 1.49 -7.91
N ASP A 13 -4.29 2.29 -6.92
CA ASP A 13 -4.34 3.75 -7.03
C ASP A 13 -2.96 4.41 -6.84
N LEU A 14 -1.95 3.63 -6.41
CA LEU A 14 -0.61 4.12 -6.10
C LEU A 14 0.33 4.18 -7.33
N GLY A 15 -0.13 3.78 -8.52
CA GLY A 15 0.70 3.80 -9.72
C GLY A 15 1.92 2.87 -9.65
N LEU A 16 1.79 1.75 -8.94
CA LEU A 16 2.86 0.76 -8.79
C LEU A 16 3.20 0.09 -10.13
N HIS A 17 4.43 -0.41 -10.23
CA HIS A 17 4.86 -1.18 -11.41
C HIS A 17 3.94 -2.40 -11.62
N PRO A 18 3.53 -2.74 -12.87
CA PRO A 18 2.53 -3.78 -13.12
C PRO A 18 2.84 -5.15 -12.52
N GLN A 19 4.14 -5.52 -12.44
CA GLN A 19 4.55 -6.78 -11.80
C GLN A 19 4.26 -6.81 -10.29
N VAL A 20 4.35 -5.66 -9.61
CA VAL A 20 4.03 -5.54 -8.18
C VAL A 20 2.53 -5.65 -7.97
N THR A 21 1.74 -4.93 -8.76
CA THR A 21 0.26 -4.98 -8.70
C THR A 21 -0.24 -6.40 -8.92
N LYS A 22 0.29 -7.11 -9.92
CA LYS A 22 -0.05 -8.52 -10.16
C LYS A 22 0.28 -9.41 -8.96
N GLY A 23 1.46 -9.25 -8.36
CA GLY A 23 1.83 -10.02 -7.18
C GLY A 23 0.92 -9.75 -5.96
N LEU A 24 0.42 -8.52 -5.82
CA LEU A 24 -0.54 -8.16 -4.79
C LEU A 24 -1.91 -8.80 -5.04
N GLU A 25 -2.39 -8.77 -6.29
CA GLU A 25 -3.64 -9.42 -6.70
C GLU A 25 -3.59 -10.94 -6.49
N ASP A 26 -2.51 -11.60 -6.91
CA ASP A 26 -2.30 -13.05 -6.74
C ASP A 26 -2.30 -13.48 -5.26
N LYS A 27 -1.96 -12.56 -4.35
CA LYS A 27 -2.01 -12.76 -2.90
C LYS A 27 -3.32 -12.31 -2.25
N GLY A 28 -4.23 -11.70 -3.01
CA GLY A 28 -5.50 -11.17 -2.51
C GLY A 28 -5.35 -9.87 -1.69
N PHE A 29 -4.28 -9.11 -1.90
CA PHE A 29 -4.08 -7.81 -1.25
C PHE A 29 -4.70 -6.68 -2.08
N GLU A 30 -5.88 -6.23 -1.68
CA GLU A 30 -6.56 -5.11 -2.35
C GLU A 30 -6.23 -3.75 -1.71
N PHE A 31 -6.23 -3.70 -0.37
CA PHE A 31 -6.12 -2.47 0.40
C PHE A 31 -4.84 -2.40 1.24
N CYS A 32 -4.28 -1.20 1.35
CA CYS A 32 -3.12 -0.94 2.20
C CYS A 32 -3.49 -1.07 3.69
N THR A 33 -2.55 -1.56 4.49
CA THR A 33 -2.59 -1.40 5.96
C THR A 33 -2.35 0.07 6.34
N PRO A 34 -2.70 0.52 7.56
CA PRO A 34 -2.52 1.92 7.97
C PRO A 34 -1.10 2.46 7.81
N ILE A 35 -0.07 1.65 8.10
CA ILE A 35 1.32 2.08 7.93
C ILE A 35 1.73 2.16 6.46
N GLN A 36 1.24 1.25 5.62
CA GLN A 36 1.50 1.27 4.17
C GLN A 36 0.81 2.46 3.50
N ALA A 37 -0.42 2.79 3.90
CA ALA A 37 -1.14 3.95 3.37
C ALA A 37 -0.40 5.26 3.65
N GLN A 38 0.28 5.35 4.80
CA GLN A 38 1.11 6.50 5.18
C GLN A 38 2.48 6.50 4.49
N ALA A 39 3.13 5.34 4.40
CA ALA A 39 4.52 5.25 3.93
C ALA A 39 4.66 5.22 2.41
N LEU A 40 3.80 4.46 1.70
CA LEU A 40 3.96 4.22 0.26
C LEU A 40 3.89 5.49 -0.58
N PRO A 41 2.96 6.45 -0.35
CA PRO A 41 2.95 7.69 -1.12
C PRO A 41 4.24 8.52 -0.95
N VAL A 42 4.83 8.51 0.25
CA VAL A 42 6.09 9.20 0.52
C VAL A 42 7.25 8.52 -0.21
N LEU A 43 7.36 7.20 -0.09
CA LEU A 43 8.40 6.41 -0.77
C LEU A 43 8.34 6.57 -2.29
N LEU A 44 7.13 6.52 -2.87
CA LEU A 44 6.92 6.65 -4.31
C LEU A 44 7.24 8.06 -4.84
N SER A 45 7.23 9.07 -3.96
CA SER A 45 7.71 10.42 -4.30
C SER A 45 9.23 10.56 -4.34
N GLY A 46 9.99 9.47 -4.13
CA GLY A 46 11.46 9.46 -4.14
C GLY A 46 12.08 10.08 -2.89
N ARG A 47 11.31 10.18 -1.80
CA ARG A 47 11.77 10.71 -0.51
C ARG A 47 12.07 9.56 0.45
N ASP A 48 13.12 9.74 1.24
CA ASP A 48 13.44 8.84 2.35
C ASP A 48 12.37 8.93 3.44
N ILE A 49 12.17 7.82 4.15
CA ILE A 49 11.22 7.73 5.26
C ILE A 49 11.86 6.98 6.43
N ALA A 50 11.61 7.47 7.65
CA ALA A 50 11.85 6.73 8.89
C ALA A 50 10.49 6.35 9.49
N GLY A 51 10.27 5.06 9.72
CA GLY A 51 9.10 4.56 10.45
C GLY A 51 9.36 4.54 11.95
N GLN A 52 8.34 4.86 12.75
CA GLN A 52 8.38 4.80 14.21
C GLN A 52 7.50 3.67 14.75
#